data_AF-A0AAN5DFP9-F1
#
_entry.id   AF-A0AAN5DFP9-F1
#
_cell.length_a   1.000
_cell.length_b   1.000
_cell.length_c   1.000
_cell.angle_alpha   90.00
_cell.angle_beta   90.00
_cell.angle_gamma   90.00
#
_symmetry.space_group_name_H-M   'P 1'
#
loop_
_entity.id
_entity.type
_entity.pdbx_description
1 polymer ?
#
loop_
_entity_poly.entity_id
_entity_poly.type
_entity_poly.pdbx_seq_one_letter_code
_entity_poly.pdbx_strand_id
1 'polypeptide(L)'
;GLLDDTILIVMADHGHRFAKLRQTHQGQLEERLPFYSFTLPKALIATEEGKKMYNNLELNKDRLSSPFDIHQTLLDILEFPADLTTEQSVSSRSLSLLRLIPQSRNCDQAGILPHWCTCLDWKDAMNSTEENRLSTQIAAAIVEAFNEQLRDELKICARLELKSIEYAKKLIPKDVLLKYKDVKNKDDDEPDLSGKTKATYAHYQLKISTTPGRGVYEVTVLFEFPTRHLTLDLASVSHVSQYGEDPIA
;
A
#
# COMPACT_ATOMS: atom_id res chain seq x y z
N GLY A 1 -8.75 38.23 -6.74
CA GLY A 1 -8.46 37.74 -5.37
C GLY A 1 -7.21 36.88 -5.39
N LEU A 2 -6.80 36.35 -4.23
CA LEU A 2 -5.55 35.58 -4.09
C LEU A 2 -5.46 34.32 -4.97
N LEU A 3 -6.60 33.79 -5.42
CA LEU A 3 -6.67 32.58 -6.26
C LEU A 3 -6.80 32.89 -7.77
N ASP A 4 -6.68 34.15 -8.19
CA ASP A 4 -6.86 34.53 -9.60
C ASP A 4 -5.65 34.15 -10.46
N ASP A 5 -4.48 34.02 -9.83
CA ASP A 5 -3.17 33.70 -10.44
C ASP A 5 -2.39 32.63 -9.66
N THR A 6 -3.03 31.96 -8.69
CA THR A 6 -2.38 30.97 -7.82
C THR A 6 -2.96 29.56 -8.00
N ILE A 7 -2.10 28.57 -8.23
CA ILE A 7 -2.44 27.16 -8.04
C ILE A 7 -2.24 26.82 -6.55
N LEU A 8 -3.31 26.45 -5.86
CA LEU A 8 -3.26 26.03 -4.46
C LEU A 8 -3.30 24.50 -4.40
N ILE A 9 -2.29 23.91 -3.75
CA ILE A 9 -2.21 22.47 -3.45
C ILE A 9 -2.26 22.30 -1.93
N VAL A 10 -3.21 21.51 -1.44
CA VAL A 10 -3.24 21.08 -0.03
C VAL A 10 -2.99 19.59 0.00
N MET A 11 -2.06 19.15 0.84
CA MET A 11 -1.66 17.75 0.94
C MET A 11 -1.54 17.29 2.40
N ALA A 12 -1.84 16.03 2.65
CA ALA A 12 -1.54 15.31 3.88
C ALA A 12 -0.71 14.07 3.54
N ASP A 13 0.27 13.76 4.37
CA ASP A 13 1.15 12.59 4.21
C ASP A 13 0.45 11.28 4.59
N HIS A 14 -0.50 11.35 5.54
CA HIS A 14 -1.36 10.25 5.95
C HIS A 14 -2.70 10.76 6.51
N GLY A 15 -3.72 9.90 6.58
CA GLY A 15 -4.93 10.21 7.36
C GLY A 15 -4.75 9.92 8.85
N HIS A 16 -5.82 9.57 9.55
CA HIS A 16 -5.81 9.52 11.01
C HIS A 16 -5.06 8.29 11.58
N ARG A 17 -3.83 8.49 12.06
CA ARG A 17 -2.91 7.43 12.49
C ARG A 17 -3.18 6.84 13.88
N PHE A 18 -3.79 7.60 14.79
CA PHE A 18 -3.85 7.23 16.23
C PHE A 18 -5.24 7.32 16.82
N ALA A 19 -6.01 6.22 16.88
CA ALA A 19 -7.24 6.13 17.69
C ALA A 19 -7.82 4.71 17.63
N LYS A 20 -8.86 4.46 18.44
CA LYS A 20 -9.79 3.32 18.25
C LYS A 20 -10.28 3.20 16.80
N LEU A 21 -10.39 4.32 16.07
CA LEU A 21 -10.77 4.33 14.67
C LEU A 21 -9.82 3.53 13.77
N ARG A 22 -8.49 3.58 14.01
CA ARG A 22 -7.49 2.81 13.23
C ARG A 22 -7.64 1.28 13.38
N GLN A 23 -8.38 0.82 14.39
CA GLN A 23 -8.72 -0.59 14.56
C GLN A 23 -9.85 -1.05 13.63
N THR A 24 -10.58 -0.12 13.01
CA THR A 24 -11.64 -0.41 12.03
C THR A 24 -11.07 -0.46 10.62
N HIS A 25 -11.73 -1.18 9.71
CA HIS A 25 -11.35 -1.21 8.29
C HIS A 25 -11.26 0.19 7.67
N GLN A 26 -12.24 1.06 7.95
CA GLN A 26 -12.22 2.45 7.50
C GLN A 26 -10.97 3.18 7.99
N GLY A 27 -10.61 3.06 9.27
CA GLY A 27 -9.42 3.72 9.80
C GLY A 27 -8.10 3.19 9.20
N GLN A 28 -8.05 1.92 8.76
CA GLN A 28 -6.90 1.43 7.99
C GLN A 28 -6.82 2.09 6.62
N LEU A 29 -7.96 2.33 5.96
CA LEU A 29 -8.00 3.05 4.69
C LEU A 29 -7.58 4.51 4.88
N GLU A 30 -8.11 5.21 5.89
CA GLU A 30 -7.73 6.60 6.19
C GLU A 30 -6.22 6.75 6.42
N GLU A 31 -5.59 5.87 7.20
CA GLU A 31 -4.13 5.92 7.39
C GLU A 31 -3.36 5.78 6.06
N ARG A 32 -3.82 4.89 5.18
CA ARG A 32 -3.12 4.52 3.93
C ARG A 32 -3.46 5.43 2.75
N LEU A 33 -4.47 6.29 2.88
CA LEU A 33 -4.95 7.19 1.84
C LEU A 33 -4.59 8.64 2.20
N PRO A 34 -3.43 9.14 1.74
CA PRO A 34 -3.10 10.56 1.85
C PRO A 34 -4.11 11.43 1.10
N PHE A 35 -4.35 12.63 1.63
CA PHE A 35 -5.27 13.60 1.02
C PHE A 35 -4.52 14.54 0.08
N TYR A 36 -5.13 14.85 -1.07
CA TYR A 36 -4.68 15.90 -1.98
C TYR A 36 -5.87 16.71 -2.49
N SER A 37 -5.72 18.03 -2.53
CA SER A 37 -6.64 18.90 -3.26
C SER A 37 -5.89 19.92 -4.10
N PHE A 38 -6.50 20.24 -5.24
CA PHE A 38 -6.00 21.22 -6.19
C PHE A 38 -7.06 22.28 -6.42
N THR A 39 -6.65 23.54 -6.38
CA THR A 39 -7.44 24.66 -6.90
C THR A 39 -6.63 25.33 -8.00
N LEU A 40 -7.17 25.32 -9.22
CA LEU A 40 -6.56 26.02 -10.35
C LEU A 40 -7.17 27.44 -10.49
N PRO A 41 -6.37 28.44 -10.94
CA PRO A 41 -6.88 29.77 -11.21
C PRO A 41 -7.97 29.75 -12.29
N LYS A 42 -9.02 30.56 -12.12
CA LYS A 42 -10.11 30.67 -13.11
C LYS A 42 -9.61 31.10 -14.49
N ALA A 43 -8.61 31.98 -14.53
CA ALA A 43 -7.98 32.43 -15.77
C ALA A 43 -7.28 31.28 -16.51
N LEU A 44 -6.61 30.37 -15.77
CA LEU A 44 -6.01 29.18 -16.35
C LEU A 44 -7.09 28.24 -16.90
N ILE A 45 -8.14 27.95 -16.11
CA ILE A 45 -9.27 27.10 -16.54
C ILE A 45 -9.98 27.68 -17.79
N ALA A 46 -9.89 28.98 -18.06
CA ALA A 46 -10.48 29.57 -19.26
C ALA A 46 -9.72 29.26 -20.56
N THR A 47 -8.43 28.89 -20.46
CA THR A 47 -7.59 28.50 -21.62
C THR A 47 -7.91 27.08 -22.09
N GLU A 48 -7.56 26.74 -23.34
CA GLU A 48 -7.83 25.40 -23.87
C GLU A 48 -7.00 24.31 -23.15
N GLU A 49 -5.76 24.61 -22.79
CA GLU A 49 -4.88 23.74 -22.02
C GLU A 49 -5.40 23.56 -20.59
N GLY A 50 -5.76 24.66 -19.91
CA GLY A 50 -6.25 24.61 -18.54
C GLY A 50 -7.59 23.89 -18.40
N LYS A 51 -8.49 23.97 -19.39
CA LYS A 51 -9.71 23.13 -19.42
C LYS A 51 -9.36 21.64 -19.44
N LYS A 52 -8.39 21.24 -20.27
CA LYS A 52 -7.95 19.84 -20.35
C LYS A 52 -7.30 19.39 -19.04
N MET A 53 -6.42 20.20 -18.46
CA MET A 53 -5.82 19.91 -17.15
C MET A 53 -6.86 19.75 -16.06
N TYR A 54 -7.86 20.64 -16.00
CA TYR A 54 -8.96 20.56 -15.04
C TYR A 54 -9.77 19.26 -15.24
N ASN A 55 -10.13 18.93 -16.48
CA ASN A 55 -10.84 17.69 -16.79
C ASN A 55 -10.02 16.45 -16.41
N ASN A 56 -8.70 16.47 -16.61
CA ASN A 56 -7.81 15.39 -16.20
C ASN A 56 -7.77 15.25 -14.67
N LEU A 57 -7.71 16.35 -13.93
CA LEU A 57 -7.82 16.32 -12.47
C LEU A 57 -9.16 15.71 -12.03
N GLU A 58 -10.28 16.09 -12.64
CA GLU A 58 -11.60 15.50 -12.35
C GLU A 58 -11.61 13.99 -12.61
N LEU A 59 -11.09 13.54 -13.75
CA LEU A 59 -11.02 12.13 -14.11
C LEU A 59 -10.07 11.33 -13.22
N ASN A 60 -8.97 11.94 -12.78
CA ASN A 60 -7.95 11.29 -11.97
C ASN A 60 -8.37 11.11 -10.50
N LYS A 61 -9.41 11.80 -10.01
CA LYS A 61 -9.96 11.58 -8.66
C LYS A 61 -10.35 10.13 -8.41
N ASP A 62 -10.81 9.45 -9.46
CA ASP A 62 -11.23 8.05 -9.42
C ASP A 62 -10.14 7.08 -9.93
N ARG A 63 -8.89 7.54 -10.07
CA ARG A 63 -7.76 6.73 -10.54
C ARG A 63 -6.67 6.61 -9.48
N LEU A 64 -5.91 5.52 -9.52
CA LEU A 64 -4.85 5.29 -8.54
C LEU A 64 -3.71 6.30 -8.71
N SER A 65 -3.54 7.15 -7.70
CA SER A 65 -2.44 8.11 -7.58
C SER A 65 -1.62 7.83 -6.32
N SER A 66 -0.45 8.45 -6.24
CA SER A 66 0.46 8.36 -5.10
C SER A 66 1.13 9.70 -4.81
N PRO A 67 1.69 9.92 -3.61
CA PRO A 67 2.49 11.11 -3.32
C PRO A 67 3.61 11.39 -4.32
N PHE A 68 4.15 10.35 -4.98
CA PHE A 68 5.20 10.51 -5.99
C PHE A 68 4.72 11.33 -7.19
N ASP A 69 3.43 11.26 -7.54
CA ASP A 69 2.83 11.95 -8.68
C ASP A 69 2.89 13.48 -8.55
N ILE A 70 2.98 14.00 -7.33
CA ILE A 70 3.15 15.43 -7.08
C ILE A 70 4.44 15.95 -7.69
N HIS A 71 5.52 15.16 -7.70
CA HIS A 71 6.78 15.57 -8.29
C HIS A 71 6.62 15.90 -9.78
N GLN A 72 6.07 14.98 -10.57
CA GLN A 72 5.82 15.23 -12.00
C GLN A 72 4.77 16.32 -12.22
N THR A 73 3.75 16.40 -11.35
CA THR A 73 2.74 17.46 -11.40
C THR A 73 3.36 18.85 -11.25
N LEU A 74 4.31 19.02 -10.33
CA LEU A 74 5.01 20.29 -10.12
C LEU A 74 5.89 20.65 -11.32
N LEU A 75 6.55 19.67 -11.95
CA LEU A 75 7.31 19.90 -13.18
C LEU A 75 6.41 20.38 -14.32
N ASP A 76 5.25 19.73 -14.50
CA ASP A 76 4.25 20.11 -15.51
C ASP A 76 3.61 21.48 -15.24
N ILE A 77 3.64 21.99 -14.00
CA ILE A 77 3.22 23.36 -13.69
C ILE A 77 4.25 24.39 -14.17
N LEU A 78 5.54 24.05 -14.11
CA LEU A 78 6.62 24.93 -14.59
C LEU A 78 6.66 25.00 -16.11
N GLU A 79 6.42 23.87 -16.78
CA GLU A 79 6.37 23.77 -18.23
C GLU A 79 5.20 22.88 -18.64
N PHE A 80 4.19 23.50 -19.26
CA PHE A 80 2.97 22.80 -19.60
C PHE A 80 3.23 21.69 -20.63
N PRO A 81 2.69 20.48 -20.41
CA PRO A 81 2.89 19.37 -21.31
C PRO A 81 2.17 19.61 -22.63
N ALA A 82 2.82 19.23 -23.74
CA ALA A 82 2.21 19.31 -25.08
C ALA A 82 1.02 18.36 -25.25
N ASP A 83 0.99 17.23 -24.52
CA ASP A 83 -0.08 16.24 -24.58
C ASP A 83 -0.80 16.08 -23.24
N LEU A 84 -2.08 16.46 -23.26
CA LEU A 84 -3.03 16.40 -22.15
C LEU A 84 -4.17 15.40 -22.43
N THR A 85 -4.11 14.65 -23.52
CA THR A 85 -5.25 13.86 -24.03
C THR A 85 -5.00 12.36 -24.03
N THR A 86 -3.74 11.93 -24.03
CA THR A 86 -3.39 10.51 -23.95
C THR A 86 -3.12 10.09 -22.51
N GLU A 87 -3.37 8.81 -22.21
CA GLU A 87 -2.97 8.22 -20.94
C GLU A 87 -1.44 8.14 -20.87
N GLN A 88 -0.91 8.51 -19.70
CA GLN A 88 0.53 8.52 -19.47
C GLN A 88 1.11 7.11 -19.45
N SER A 89 2.38 6.97 -19.82
CA SER A 89 3.10 5.70 -19.69
C SER A 89 3.39 5.37 -18.23
N VAL A 90 3.04 4.16 -17.79
CA VAL A 90 3.38 3.61 -16.46
C VAL A 90 4.85 3.15 -16.32
N SER A 91 5.72 3.51 -17.27
CA SER A 91 7.16 3.24 -17.19
C SER A 91 7.87 4.07 -16.12
N SER A 92 7.28 5.19 -15.72
CA SER A 92 7.70 6.01 -14.57
C SER A 92 6.77 5.75 -13.39
N ARG A 93 7.32 5.70 -12.17
CA ARG A 93 6.48 5.66 -10.96
C ARG A 93 5.67 6.92 -10.75
N SER A 94 6.13 8.06 -11.26
CA SER A 94 5.57 9.39 -11.01
C SER A 94 4.89 9.89 -12.28
N LEU A 95 3.57 10.06 -12.22
CA LEU A 95 2.72 10.53 -13.30
C LEU A 95 2.08 11.86 -12.89
N SER A 96 1.98 12.82 -13.81
CA SER A 96 1.36 14.12 -13.51
C SER A 96 -0.15 13.97 -13.28
N LEU A 97 -0.67 14.64 -12.26
CA LEU A 97 -2.11 14.71 -11.98
C LEU A 97 -2.85 15.64 -12.96
N LEU A 98 -2.14 16.52 -13.67
CA LEU A 98 -2.70 17.40 -14.72
C LEU A 98 -2.88 16.67 -16.06
N ARG A 99 -2.38 15.45 -16.18
CA ARG A 99 -2.47 14.57 -17.36
C ARG A 99 -3.23 13.31 -17.00
N LEU A 100 -3.78 12.58 -17.98
CA LEU A 100 -4.54 11.36 -17.69
C LEU A 100 -3.63 10.27 -17.09
N ILE A 101 -3.95 9.82 -15.88
CA ILE A 101 -3.31 8.64 -15.26
C ILE A 101 -4.01 7.39 -15.79
N PRO A 102 -3.33 6.32 -16.26
CA PRO A 102 -4.03 5.13 -16.76
C PRO A 102 -4.99 4.51 -15.74
N GLN A 103 -6.21 4.15 -16.17
CA GLN A 103 -7.17 3.44 -15.31
C GLN A 103 -6.65 2.07 -14.85
N SER A 104 -5.79 1.45 -15.65
CA SER A 104 -5.18 0.15 -15.37
C SER A 104 -3.97 0.21 -14.44
N ARG A 105 -3.57 1.41 -13.97
CA ARG A 105 -2.41 1.58 -13.09
C ARG A 105 -2.61 0.81 -11.79
N ASN A 106 -1.60 0.04 -11.41
CA ASN A 106 -1.60 -0.73 -10.18
C ASN A 106 -0.61 -0.19 -9.14
N CYS A 107 -0.67 -0.71 -7.91
CA CYS A 107 0.16 -0.24 -6.80
C CYS A 107 1.67 -0.38 -7.06
N ASP A 108 2.11 -1.44 -7.73
CA ASP A 108 3.53 -1.63 -8.07
C ASP A 108 4.03 -0.53 -9.02
N GLN A 109 3.25 -0.24 -10.07
CA GLN A 109 3.51 0.87 -10.99
C GLN A 109 3.43 2.25 -10.32
N ALA A 110 2.66 2.39 -9.24
CA ALA A 110 2.60 3.60 -8.43
C ALA A 110 3.69 3.67 -7.35
N GLY A 111 4.55 2.66 -7.22
CA GLY A 111 5.57 2.57 -6.17
C GLY A 111 5.00 2.36 -4.76
N ILE A 112 3.77 1.84 -4.65
CA ILE A 112 3.07 1.57 -3.40
C ILE A 112 3.33 0.12 -2.98
N LEU A 113 4.05 -0.07 -1.88
CA LEU A 113 4.35 -1.41 -1.35
C LEU A 113 3.08 -2.16 -0.93
N PRO A 114 3.09 -3.51 -0.94
CA PRO A 114 1.94 -4.32 -0.54
C PRO A 114 1.37 -4.00 0.86
N HIS A 115 2.21 -3.54 1.79
CA HIS A 115 1.77 -3.10 3.11
C HIS A 115 0.78 -1.93 3.05
N TRP A 116 1.04 -0.96 2.16
CA TRP A 116 0.31 0.30 2.02
C TRP A 116 -0.80 0.25 0.96
N CYS A 117 -0.74 -0.70 0.03
CA CYS A 117 -1.70 -0.78 -1.07
C CYS A 117 -3.10 -1.18 -0.58
N THR A 118 -4.07 -0.30 -0.83
CA THR A 118 -5.48 -0.49 -0.47
C THR A 118 -6.28 -1.29 -1.51
N CYS A 119 -5.72 -1.51 -2.71
CA CYS A 119 -6.37 -2.24 -3.79
C CYS A 119 -6.34 -3.78 -3.64
N LEU A 120 -5.64 -4.30 -2.62
CA LEU A 120 -5.33 -5.73 -2.50
C LEU A 120 -6.46 -6.49 -1.78
N ASP A 121 -6.82 -7.65 -2.34
CA ASP A 121 -7.86 -8.53 -1.81
C ASP A 121 -7.25 -9.55 -0.83
N TRP A 122 -7.02 -9.09 0.40
CA TRP A 122 -6.50 -9.90 1.49
C TRP A 122 -7.52 -10.93 1.97
N LYS A 123 -7.13 -12.20 2.08
CA LYS A 123 -7.93 -13.28 2.66
C LYS A 123 -7.50 -13.58 4.08
N ASP A 124 -8.42 -14.04 4.91
CA ASP A 124 -8.10 -14.51 6.25
C ASP A 124 -7.11 -15.70 6.19
N ALA A 125 -6.09 -15.68 7.06
CA ALA A 125 -5.03 -16.68 7.16
C ALA A 125 -5.03 -17.41 8.52
N MET A 126 -6.21 -17.53 9.13
CA MET A 126 -6.47 -18.20 10.41
C MET A 126 -7.71 -19.11 10.35
N ASN A 127 -8.19 -19.46 9.15
CA ASN A 127 -9.40 -20.26 8.96
C ASN A 127 -9.21 -21.78 9.13
N SER A 128 -7.97 -22.26 9.13
CA SER A 128 -7.64 -23.68 9.27
C SER A 128 -6.50 -23.91 10.25
N THR A 129 -6.37 -25.13 10.78
CA THR A 129 -5.28 -25.51 11.70
C THR A 129 -3.89 -25.28 11.08
N GLU A 130 -3.74 -25.55 9.80
CA GLU A 130 -2.48 -25.34 9.07
C GLU A 130 -2.13 -23.85 8.94
N GLU A 131 -3.11 -23.03 8.55
CA GLU A 131 -2.93 -21.58 8.42
C GLU A 131 -2.64 -20.93 9.78
N ASN A 132 -3.36 -21.32 10.84
CA ASN A 132 -3.09 -20.85 12.19
C ASN A 132 -1.67 -21.19 12.65
N ARG A 133 -1.21 -22.42 12.38
CA ARG A 133 0.16 -22.83 12.69
C ARG A 133 1.18 -21.99 11.93
N LEU A 134 0.97 -21.76 10.64
CA LEU A 134 1.88 -20.95 9.82
C LEU A 134 1.89 -19.47 10.25
N SER A 135 0.73 -18.87 10.46
CA SER A 135 0.60 -17.50 10.98
C SER A 135 1.29 -17.33 12.34
N THR A 136 1.24 -18.35 13.20
CA THR A 136 1.97 -18.36 14.48
C THR A 136 3.48 -18.40 14.29
N GLN A 137 3.97 -19.22 13.36
CA GLN A 137 5.40 -19.28 13.02
C GLN A 137 5.91 -17.95 12.43
N ILE A 138 5.11 -17.33 11.56
CA ILE A 138 5.41 -16.02 10.99
C ILE A 138 5.45 -14.95 12.09
N ALA A 139 4.47 -14.91 12.98
CA ALA A 139 4.44 -13.96 14.09
C ALA A 139 5.66 -14.11 15.01
N ALA A 140 6.07 -15.34 15.33
CA ALA A 140 7.28 -15.59 16.12
C ALA A 140 8.55 -15.10 15.41
N ALA A 141 8.67 -15.34 14.10
CA ALA A 141 9.80 -14.87 13.30
C ALA A 141 9.87 -13.33 13.23
N ILE A 142 8.73 -12.65 13.15
CA ILE A 142 8.64 -11.19 13.20
C ILE A 142 9.19 -10.65 14.54
N VAL A 143 8.74 -11.23 15.66
CA VAL A 143 9.21 -10.81 16.99
C VAL A 143 10.71 -11.09 17.17
N GLU A 144 11.22 -12.19 16.63
CA GLU A 144 12.65 -12.46 16.63
C GLU A 144 13.43 -11.41 15.83
N ALA A 145 12.94 -11.03 14.64
CA ALA A 145 13.54 -9.98 13.83
C ALA A 145 13.54 -8.62 14.54
N PHE A 146 12.50 -8.29 15.32
CA PHE A 146 12.47 -7.09 16.16
C PHE A 146 13.56 -7.15 17.24
N ASN A 147 13.69 -8.27 17.94
CA ASN A 147 14.73 -8.45 18.95
C ASN A 147 16.15 -8.44 18.35
N GLU A 148 16.31 -8.92 17.12
CA GLU A 148 17.58 -8.82 16.38
C GLU A 148 17.92 -7.36 16.06
N GLN A 149 16.94 -6.57 15.60
CA GLN A 149 17.13 -5.14 15.37
C GLN A 149 17.46 -4.37 16.66
N LEU A 150 16.93 -4.81 17.80
CA LEU A 150 17.14 -4.20 19.11
C LEU A 150 18.38 -4.74 19.83
N ARG A 151 19.17 -5.64 19.22
CA ARG A 151 20.25 -6.40 19.89
C ARG A 151 21.19 -5.52 20.73
N ASP A 152 21.60 -4.38 20.19
CA ASP A 152 22.54 -3.48 20.87
C ASP A 152 21.88 -2.72 22.03
N GLU A 153 20.56 -2.53 21.97
CA GLU A 153 19.75 -1.84 22.98
C GLU A 153 19.17 -2.79 24.04
N LEU A 154 19.34 -4.11 23.91
CA LEU A 154 18.89 -5.09 24.90
C LEU A 154 19.52 -4.92 26.30
N LYS A 155 20.51 -4.03 26.43
CA LYS A 155 21.11 -3.63 27.72
C LYS A 155 20.20 -2.69 28.53
N ILE A 156 19.33 -1.94 27.84
CA ILE A 156 18.44 -0.94 28.42
C ILE A 156 16.97 -1.17 28.05
N CYS A 157 16.69 -2.06 27.08
CA CYS A 157 15.37 -2.49 26.65
C CYS A 157 15.17 -3.97 26.99
N ALA A 158 13.99 -4.32 27.50
CA ALA A 158 13.62 -5.73 27.67
C ALA A 158 13.39 -6.44 26.33
N ARG A 159 13.69 -7.74 26.28
CA ARG A 159 13.42 -8.59 25.11
C ARG A 159 11.91 -8.72 24.89
N LEU A 160 11.47 -8.51 23.66
CA LEU A 160 10.06 -8.64 23.28
C LEU A 160 9.66 -10.11 23.11
N GLU A 161 8.46 -10.44 23.56
CA GLU A 161 7.80 -11.72 23.39
C GLU A 161 6.45 -11.53 22.69
N LEU A 162 6.07 -12.49 21.85
CA LEU A 162 4.76 -12.50 21.23
C LEU A 162 3.70 -12.76 22.29
N LYS A 163 2.77 -11.82 22.49
CA LYS A 163 1.65 -11.96 23.41
C LYS A 163 0.42 -12.54 22.72
N SER A 164 0.04 -11.99 21.58
CA SER A 164 -1.09 -12.48 20.80
C SER A 164 -1.03 -12.08 19.33
N ILE A 165 -1.78 -12.80 18.50
CA ILE A 165 -2.07 -12.42 17.11
C ILE A 165 -3.51 -11.94 17.09
N GLU A 166 -3.73 -10.66 16.78
CA GLU A 166 -5.08 -10.08 16.67
C GLU A 166 -5.76 -10.51 15.37
N TYR A 167 -4.99 -10.52 14.27
CA TYR A 167 -5.40 -11.13 13.02
C TYR A 167 -4.18 -11.51 12.18
N ALA A 168 -4.37 -12.44 11.25
CA ALA A 168 -3.47 -12.69 10.15
C ALA A 168 -4.26 -12.79 8.84
N LYS A 169 -3.74 -12.13 7.81
CA LYS A 169 -4.29 -12.18 6.45
C LYS A 169 -3.20 -12.59 5.48
N LYS A 170 -3.59 -13.23 4.39
CA LYS A 170 -2.70 -13.60 3.28
C LYS A 170 -3.19 -13.00 1.97
N LEU A 171 -2.23 -12.63 1.14
CA LEU A 171 -2.44 -12.21 -0.23
C LEU A 171 -1.64 -13.17 -1.11
N ILE A 172 -2.37 -13.94 -1.92
CA ILE A 172 -1.82 -14.82 -2.94
C ILE A 172 -1.97 -14.17 -4.32
N PRO A 173 -1.11 -14.53 -5.29
CA PRO A 173 -1.33 -14.16 -6.69
C PRO A 173 -2.75 -14.54 -7.11
N LYS A 174 -3.40 -13.67 -7.92
CA LYS A 174 -4.80 -13.86 -8.34
C LYS A 174 -5.02 -15.28 -8.85
N ASP A 175 -6.12 -15.90 -8.39
CA ASP A 175 -6.55 -17.25 -8.77
C ASP A 175 -6.47 -17.53 -10.28
N VAL A 176 -6.80 -16.54 -11.10
CA VAL A 176 -6.77 -16.64 -12.57
C VAL A 176 -5.37 -16.96 -13.09
N LEU A 177 -4.31 -16.38 -12.50
CA LEU A 177 -2.93 -16.64 -12.89
C LEU A 177 -2.44 -18.02 -12.42
N LEU A 178 -2.93 -18.48 -11.27
CA LEU A 178 -2.61 -19.81 -10.73
C LEU A 178 -3.34 -20.94 -11.48
N LYS A 179 -4.51 -20.62 -12.04
CA LYS A 179 -5.34 -21.53 -12.81
C LYS A 179 -5.06 -21.47 -14.31
N TYR A 180 -4.38 -20.44 -14.79
CA TYR A 180 -3.99 -20.34 -16.20
C TYR A 180 -3.05 -21.49 -16.59
N LYS A 181 -3.41 -22.18 -17.67
CA LYS A 181 -2.64 -23.29 -18.24
C LYS A 181 -2.22 -23.01 -19.67
N ASP A 182 -3.15 -22.54 -20.51
CA ASP A 182 -2.94 -22.19 -21.92
C ASP A 182 -4.16 -21.40 -22.45
N VAL A 183 -4.28 -21.19 -23.76
CA VAL A 183 -5.52 -20.76 -24.44
C VAL A 183 -6.31 -22.00 -24.89
N LYS A 184 -7.63 -22.04 -24.65
CA LYS A 184 -8.46 -23.23 -24.97
C LYS A 184 -8.48 -23.55 -26.46
N ASN A 185 -8.58 -22.51 -27.30
CA ASN A 185 -8.59 -22.59 -28.76
C ASN A 185 -7.68 -21.51 -29.31
N LYS A 186 -6.89 -21.80 -30.36
CA LYS A 186 -5.95 -20.81 -30.91
C LYS A 186 -6.62 -19.64 -31.65
N ASP A 187 -7.90 -19.77 -31.99
CA ASP A 187 -8.67 -18.79 -32.74
C ASP A 187 -9.59 -17.93 -31.85
N ASP A 188 -9.69 -18.26 -30.56
CA ASP A 188 -10.55 -17.59 -29.60
C ASP A 188 -9.70 -17.35 -28.35
N ASP A 189 -9.47 -16.09 -27.97
CA ASP A 189 -8.57 -15.68 -26.87
C ASP A 189 -9.07 -16.11 -25.46
N GLU A 190 -9.89 -17.17 -25.38
CA GLU A 190 -10.37 -17.75 -24.15
C GLU A 190 -9.26 -18.48 -23.38
N PRO A 191 -8.95 -18.06 -22.14
CA PRO A 191 -7.96 -18.74 -21.32
C PRO A 191 -8.46 -20.10 -20.80
N ASP A 192 -7.62 -21.13 -20.89
CA ASP A 192 -7.76 -22.39 -20.18
C ASP A 192 -7.35 -22.19 -18.72
N LEU A 193 -8.36 -22.12 -17.84
CA LEU A 193 -8.21 -21.97 -16.40
C LEU A 193 -8.27 -23.33 -15.64
N SER A 194 -7.94 -24.44 -16.30
CA SER A 194 -7.90 -25.78 -15.68
C SER A 194 -6.59 -26.10 -14.96
N GLY A 195 -5.64 -25.16 -14.94
CA GLY A 195 -4.37 -25.25 -14.24
C GLY A 195 -4.55 -25.47 -12.74
N LYS A 196 -3.59 -26.19 -12.15
CA LYS A 196 -3.56 -26.53 -10.71
C LYS A 196 -2.31 -25.96 -10.03
N THR A 197 -1.74 -24.89 -10.58
CA THR A 197 -0.50 -24.30 -10.07
C THR A 197 -0.75 -23.77 -8.67
N LYS A 198 0.05 -24.22 -7.72
CA LYS A 198 0.01 -23.69 -6.36
C LYS A 198 0.86 -22.43 -6.30
N ALA A 199 0.41 -21.45 -5.51
CA ALA A 199 1.23 -20.27 -5.23
C ALA A 199 2.56 -20.70 -4.60
N THR A 200 3.67 -20.19 -5.12
CA THR A 200 5.02 -20.43 -4.60
C THR A 200 5.40 -19.42 -3.52
N TYR A 201 4.68 -18.31 -3.40
CA TYR A 201 4.82 -17.32 -2.35
C TYR A 201 3.46 -16.70 -1.99
N ALA A 202 3.40 -16.06 -0.84
CA ALA A 202 2.29 -15.20 -0.45
C ALA A 202 2.79 -14.05 0.43
N HIS A 203 2.15 -12.90 0.36
CA HIS A 203 2.32 -11.90 1.40
C HIS A 203 1.43 -12.25 2.60
N TYR A 204 1.95 -12.09 3.80
CA TYR A 204 1.16 -12.18 5.03
C TYR A 204 1.16 -10.82 5.71
N GLN A 205 -0.01 -10.34 6.11
CA GLN A 205 -0.18 -9.16 6.95
C GLN A 205 -0.72 -9.62 8.31
N LEU A 206 0.05 -9.38 9.37
CA LEU A 206 -0.29 -9.75 10.72
C LEU A 206 -0.41 -8.51 11.57
N LYS A 207 -1.39 -8.50 12.46
CA LYS A 207 -1.44 -7.58 13.59
C LYS A 207 -1.15 -8.35 14.87
N ILE A 208 -0.05 -8.02 15.52
CA ILE A 208 0.46 -8.74 16.70
C ILE A 208 0.59 -7.78 17.89
N SER A 209 0.42 -8.33 19.09
CA SER A 209 0.76 -7.65 20.33
C SER A 209 1.98 -8.30 20.98
N THR A 210 2.79 -7.49 21.64
CA THR A 210 4.03 -7.92 22.31
C THR A 210 4.00 -7.59 23.80
N THR A 211 4.89 -8.25 24.54
CA THR A 211 5.18 -7.97 25.94
C THR A 211 6.69 -8.04 26.17
N PRO A 212 7.29 -7.21 27.04
CA PRO A 212 6.69 -6.09 27.78
C PRO A 212 6.36 -4.88 26.87
N GLY A 213 5.83 -3.80 27.45
CA GLY A 213 5.53 -2.54 26.74
C GLY A 213 4.19 -2.48 25.99
N ARG A 214 3.45 -3.60 25.94
CA ARG A 214 2.09 -3.68 25.34
C ARG A 214 2.03 -3.15 23.89
N GLY A 215 3.14 -3.23 23.15
CA GLY A 215 3.25 -2.72 21.79
C GLY A 215 2.40 -3.53 20.82
N VAL A 216 1.69 -2.83 19.93
CA VAL A 216 0.85 -3.40 18.87
C VAL A 216 1.43 -3.01 17.52
N TYR A 217 1.76 -4.03 16.72
CA TYR A 217 2.41 -3.87 15.42
C TYR A 217 1.56 -4.49 14.33
N GLU A 218 1.46 -3.80 13.19
CA GLU A 218 0.92 -4.33 11.95
C GLU A 218 2.08 -4.48 10.96
N VAL A 219 2.30 -5.70 10.50
CA VAL A 219 3.51 -6.09 9.76
C VAL A 219 3.12 -6.85 8.52
N THR A 220 3.76 -6.54 7.39
CA THR A 220 3.62 -7.31 6.17
C THR A 220 4.94 -8.00 5.84
N VAL A 221 4.89 -9.31 5.60
CA VAL A 221 6.04 -10.14 5.19
C VAL A 221 5.75 -10.79 3.85
N LEU A 222 6.80 -11.09 3.09
CA LEU A 222 6.75 -12.02 1.97
C LEU A 222 7.20 -13.40 2.47
N PHE A 223 6.38 -14.43 2.24
CA PHE A 223 6.69 -15.81 2.61
C PHE A 223 6.77 -16.68 1.37
N GLU A 224 7.92 -17.34 1.17
CA GLU A 224 8.15 -18.28 0.09
C GLU A 224 7.90 -19.71 0.58
N PHE A 225 6.92 -20.40 0.01
CA PHE A 225 6.53 -21.74 0.46
C PHE A 225 7.61 -22.82 0.25
N PRO A 226 8.32 -22.88 -0.91
CA PRO A 226 9.31 -23.94 -1.16
C PRO A 226 10.51 -23.90 -0.22
N THR A 227 11.04 -22.70 0.03
CA THR A 227 12.25 -22.46 0.86
C THR A 227 11.90 -22.24 2.32
N ARG A 228 10.62 -21.95 2.62
CA ARG A 228 10.16 -21.43 3.92
C ARG A 228 10.89 -20.15 4.33
N HIS A 229 11.36 -19.39 3.34
CA HIS A 229 12.03 -18.13 3.57
C HIS A 229 11.00 -17.03 3.83
N LEU A 230 11.32 -16.15 4.78
CA LEU A 230 10.52 -15.00 5.16
C LEU A 230 11.36 -13.74 4.94
N THR A 231 10.82 -12.82 4.16
CA THR A 231 11.39 -11.49 3.95
C THR A 231 10.52 -10.47 4.67
N LEU A 232 11.15 -9.73 5.59
CA LEU A 232 10.54 -8.65 6.36
C LEU A 232 11.25 -7.34 6.03
N ASP A 233 10.48 -6.33 5.63
CA ASP A 233 10.97 -4.95 5.56
C ASP A 233 10.60 -4.22 6.86
N LEU A 234 11.60 -4.02 7.73
CA LEU A 234 11.42 -3.32 9.00
C LEU A 234 11.01 -1.85 8.82
N ALA A 235 11.32 -1.23 7.67
CA ALA A 235 10.92 0.16 7.40
C ALA A 235 9.41 0.30 7.13
N SER A 236 8.74 -0.80 6.76
CA SER A 236 7.31 -0.84 6.46
C SER A 236 6.46 -1.33 7.63
N VAL A 237 7.01 -1.41 8.84
CA VAL A 237 6.27 -1.84 10.05
C VAL A 237 5.46 -0.68 10.62
N SER A 238 4.17 -0.91 10.84
CA SER A 238 3.28 0.05 11.49
C SER A 238 3.18 -0.22 12.99
N HIS A 239 3.66 0.71 13.83
CA HIS A 239 3.41 0.71 15.28
C HIS A 239 2.08 1.43 15.55
N VAL A 240 1.05 0.64 15.86
CA VAL A 240 -0.36 1.08 15.88
C VAL A 240 -0.79 1.57 17.27
N SER A 241 -0.08 1.14 18.32
CA SER A 241 -0.28 1.65 19.68
C SER A 241 0.45 2.97 19.89
N GLN A 242 -0.15 3.88 20.65
CA GLN A 242 0.61 4.98 21.25
C GLN A 242 1.62 4.38 22.25
N TYR A 243 2.81 4.96 22.34
CA TYR A 243 3.73 4.64 23.44
C TYR A 243 3.02 4.97 24.76
N GLY A 244 2.87 3.97 25.63
CA GLY A 244 2.32 4.17 26.98
C GLY A 244 3.33 4.84 27.90
N GLU A 245 2.92 5.14 29.13
CA GLU A 245 3.82 5.58 30.21
C GLU A 245 4.52 4.42 30.94
N ASP A 246 4.40 3.19 30.42
CA ASP A 246 5.10 2.06 31.02
C ASP A 246 6.62 2.29 30.90
N PRO A 247 7.37 2.24 32.02
CA PRO A 247 8.82 2.37 31.94
C PRO A 247 9.36 1.26 31.02
N ILE A 248 10.34 1.61 30.20
CA ILE A 248 11.03 0.71 29.25
C ILE A 248 11.93 -0.32 29.99
N ALA A 249 11.72 -0.52 31.30
CA ALA A 249 12.54 -1.34 32.18
C ALA A 249 11.99 -2.76 32.36
#